data_AF-A0ABD1QUX9-F1
#
_entry.id   AF-A0ABD1QUX9-F1
#
_cell.length_a   1.000
_cell.length_b   1.000
_cell.length_c   1.000
_cell.angle_alpha   90.00
_cell.angle_beta   90.00
_cell.angle_gamma   90.00
#
_symmetry.space_group_name_H-M   'P 1'
#
loop_
_entity.id
_entity.type
_entity.pdbx_description
1 polymer ?
#
loop_
_entity_poly.entity_id
_entity_poly.type
_entity_poly.pdbx_seq_one_letter_code
_entity_poly.pdbx_strand_id
1 'polypeptide(L)'
;MQLAQGKGELLKDFIARFNIATLGIKELQMSAVVTAMMSRTESRPFKMSLSKNPPDTMHELLRRGEKYVDAEEAYLITKSMKDRSEPESNKRKTRGEPES
;
A
#
# COMPACT_ATOMS: atom_id res chain seq x y z
N MET A 1 -20.78 -5.60 -4.17
CA MET A 1 -19.61 -4.76 -3.85
C MET A 1 -18.63 -5.60 -3.03
N GLN A 2 -17.42 -5.86 -3.52
CA GLN A 2 -16.40 -6.56 -2.71
C GLN A 2 -15.65 -5.53 -1.87
N LEU A 3 -15.80 -5.61 -0.55
CA LEU A 3 -15.28 -4.61 0.38
C LEU A 3 -13.82 -4.87 0.79
N ALA A 4 -13.15 -5.89 0.23
CA ALA A 4 -11.76 -6.24 0.51
C ALA A 4 -10.78 -5.59 -0.47
N GLN A 5 -9.51 -5.42 -0.06
CA GLN A 5 -8.45 -4.95 -0.95
C GLN A 5 -8.15 -6.03 -1.99
N GLY A 6 -8.21 -5.68 -3.27
CA GLY A 6 -7.89 -6.57 -4.37
C GLY A 6 -6.39 -6.81 -4.50
N LYS A 7 -6.01 -7.93 -5.13
CA LYS A 7 -4.60 -8.21 -5.44
C LYS A 7 -4.06 -7.15 -6.41
N GLY A 8 -3.06 -6.39 -5.96
CA GLY A 8 -2.47 -5.30 -6.74
C GLY A 8 -3.26 -3.98 -6.69
N GLU A 9 -4.34 -3.91 -5.91
CA GLU A 9 -5.05 -2.67 -5.67
C GLU A 9 -4.26 -1.78 -4.71
N LEU A 10 -4.10 -0.49 -5.06
CA LEU A 10 -3.46 0.48 -4.19
C LEU A 10 -4.33 0.76 -2.97
N LEU A 11 -3.68 0.99 -1.83
CA LEU A 11 -4.37 1.24 -0.56
C LEU A 11 -5.33 2.45 -0.64
N LYS A 12 -4.99 3.48 -1.43
CA LYS A 12 -5.86 4.66 -1.64
C LYS A 12 -7.20 4.32 -2.32
N ASP A 13 -7.17 3.45 -3.33
CA ASP A 13 -8.35 3.06 -4.08
C ASP A 13 -9.26 2.22 -3.20
N PHE A 14 -8.66 1.34 -2.40
CA PHE A 14 -9.36 0.57 -1.38
C PHE A 14 -10.02 1.45 -0.32
N ILE A 15 -9.28 2.41 0.27
CA ILE A 15 -9.81 3.31 1.31
C ILE A 15 -10.96 4.16 0.76
N ALA A 16 -10.86 4.66 -0.47
CA ALA A 16 -11.94 5.42 -1.10
C ALA A 16 -13.22 4.59 -1.23
N ARG A 17 -13.12 3.33 -1.71
CA ARG A 17 -14.26 2.41 -1.79
C ARG A 17 -14.84 2.07 -0.42
N PHE A 18 -13.97 1.83 0.56
CA PHE A 18 -14.37 1.53 1.94
C PHE A 18 -15.17 2.70 2.53
N ASN A 19 -14.68 3.93 2.37
CA ASN A 19 -15.35 5.14 2.86
C ASN A 19 -16.74 5.31 2.25
N ILE A 20 -16.85 5.19 0.93
CA ILE A 20 -18.13 5.26 0.21
C ILE A 20 -19.11 4.21 0.74
N ALA A 21 -18.64 2.98 0.96
CA ALA A 21 -19.47 1.91 1.50
C ALA A 21 -19.92 2.17 2.96
N THR A 22 -19.11 2.88 3.76
CA THR A 22 -19.42 3.17 5.17
C THR A 22 -20.28 4.43 5.38
N LEU A 23 -20.37 5.35 4.42
CA LEU A 23 -21.11 6.61 4.54
C LEU A 23 -22.62 6.45 4.79
N GLY A 24 -23.21 5.29 4.47
CA GLY A 24 -24.64 5.02 4.62
C GLY A 24 -25.05 4.41 5.96
N ILE A 25 -24.12 4.12 6.86
CA ILE A 25 -24.40 3.33 8.07
C ILE A 25 -24.41 4.25 9.30
N LYS A 26 -25.62 4.52 9.81
CA LYS A 26 -25.91 5.54 10.83
C LYS A 26 -25.28 5.26 12.22
N GLU A 27 -24.95 4.00 12.50
CA GLU A 27 -24.30 3.55 13.75
C GLU A 27 -23.32 2.41 13.48
N LEU A 28 -22.12 2.72 12.98
CA LEU A 28 -21.02 1.75 12.99
C LEU A 28 -20.30 1.82 14.34
N GLN A 29 -20.33 0.71 15.08
CA GLN A 29 -19.44 0.52 16.23
C GLN A 29 -17.99 0.62 15.74
N MET A 30 -17.18 1.47 16.37
CA MET A 30 -15.81 1.72 15.88
C MET A 30 -14.93 0.48 15.91
N SER A 31 -15.15 -0.40 16.88
CA SER A 31 -14.53 -1.73 16.94
C SER A 31 -14.83 -2.58 15.70
N ALA A 32 -16.06 -2.54 15.18
CA ALA A 32 -16.45 -3.26 13.97
C ALA A 32 -15.78 -2.68 12.72
N VAL A 33 -15.67 -1.34 12.63
CA VAL A 33 -14.94 -0.67 11.54
C VAL A 33 -13.48 -1.07 11.55
N VAL A 34 -12.82 -0.96 12.70
CA VAL A 34 -11.39 -1.27 12.83
C VAL A 34 -11.13 -2.74 12.50
N THR A 35 -12.01 -3.65 12.96
CA THR A 35 -11.93 -5.08 12.61
C THR A 35 -12.11 -5.32 11.11
N ALA A 36 -13.10 -4.68 10.49
CA ALA A 36 -13.32 -4.75 9.06
C ALA A 36 -12.13 -4.18 8.27
N MET A 37 -11.53 -3.08 8.73
CA MET A 37 -10.35 -2.48 8.09
C MET A 37 -9.13 -3.41 8.20
N MET A 38 -8.83 -3.92 9.40
CA MET A 38 -7.70 -4.82 9.62
C MET A 38 -7.82 -6.14 8.86
N SER A 39 -9.03 -6.71 8.75
CA SER A 39 -9.24 -7.97 8.01
C SER A 39 -9.13 -7.80 6.50
N ARG A 40 -9.25 -6.58 5.99
CA ARG A 40 -9.39 -6.30 4.56
C ARG A 40 -8.22 -5.57 3.93
N THR A 41 -7.26 -5.09 4.73
CA THR A 41 -6.02 -4.45 4.26
C THR A 41 -4.85 -5.42 4.24
N GLU A 42 -4.01 -5.33 3.21
CA GLU A 42 -2.78 -6.11 3.09
C GLU A 42 -1.59 -5.51 3.85
N SER A 43 -1.65 -4.21 4.18
CA SER A 43 -0.56 -3.50 4.85
C SER A 43 -0.35 -3.99 6.28
N ARG A 44 0.66 -4.85 6.48
CA ARG A 44 1.07 -5.34 7.81
C ARG A 44 1.42 -4.21 8.79
N PRO A 45 2.22 -3.18 8.41
CA PRO A 45 2.53 -2.06 9.31
C PRO A 45 1.28 -1.30 9.75
N PHE A 46 0.30 -1.12 8.86
CA PHE A 46 -0.95 -0.46 9.18
C PHE A 46 -1.81 -1.30 10.14
N LYS A 47 -1.95 -2.61 9.90
CA LYS A 47 -2.63 -3.55 10.82
C LYS A 47 -2.06 -3.50 12.23
N MET A 48 -0.73 -3.53 12.34
CA MET A 48 -0.04 -3.44 13.64
C MET A 48 -0.31 -2.09 14.34
N SER A 49 -0.40 -1.00 13.57
CA SER A 49 -0.71 0.33 14.10
C SER A 49 -2.12 0.38 14.72
N LEU A 50 -3.11 -0.16 14.01
CA LEU A 50 -4.50 -0.23 14.47
C LEU A 50 -4.65 -1.13 15.69
N SER A 51 -3.93 -2.25 15.76
CA SER A 51 -3.96 -3.14 16.92
C SER A 51 -3.30 -2.53 18.16
N LYS A 52 -2.21 -1.77 18.00
CA LYS A 52 -1.48 -1.16 19.12
C LYS A 52 -2.21 0.03 19.72
N ASN A 53 -2.83 0.85 18.88
CA ASN A 53 -3.58 2.03 19.31
C ASN A 53 -4.87 2.13 18.48
N PRO A 54 -5.95 1.45 18.87
CA PRO A 54 -7.21 1.50 18.13
C PRO A 54 -7.73 2.93 18.03
N PRO A 55 -8.18 3.41 16.85
CA PRO A 55 -8.78 4.73 16.73
C PRO A 55 -10.19 4.77 17.33
N ASP A 56 -10.52 5.87 17.99
CA ASP A 56 -11.84 6.08 18.61
C ASP A 56 -12.86 6.68 17.63
N THR A 57 -12.37 7.27 16.53
CA THR A 57 -13.20 7.94 15.53
C THR A 57 -12.80 7.57 14.10
N MET A 58 -13.76 7.70 13.18
CA MET A 58 -13.48 7.56 11.75
C MET A 58 -12.40 8.52 11.27
N HIS A 59 -12.42 9.77 11.76
CA HIS A 59 -11.43 10.77 11.37
C HIS A 59 -10.00 10.34 11.74
N GLU A 60 -9.81 9.81 12.95
CA GLU A 60 -8.50 9.31 13.38
C GLU A 60 -8.04 8.10 12.55
N LEU A 61 -8.96 7.17 12.28
CA LEU A 61 -8.69 6.01 11.41
C LEU A 61 -8.22 6.45 10.02
N LEU A 62 -8.91 7.41 9.41
CA LEU A 62 -8.61 7.90 8.07
C LEU A 62 -7.30 8.68 8.01
N ARG A 63 -7.09 9.62 8.95
CA ARG A 63 -5.84 10.38 9.05
C ARG A 63 -4.63 9.47 9.23
N ARG A 64 -4.80 8.38 10.01
CA ARG A 64 -3.74 7.38 10.15
C ARG A 64 -3.55 6.60 8.86
N GLY A 65 -4.63 6.20 8.19
CA GLY A 65 -4.58 5.53 6.89
C GLY A 65 -3.78 6.33 5.85
N GLU A 66 -4.05 7.63 5.71
CA GLU A 66 -3.31 8.54 4.81
C GLU A 66 -1.81 8.50 5.05
N LYS A 67 -1.36 8.58 6.31
CA LYS A 67 0.07 8.50 6.64
C LYS A 67 0.74 7.20 6.15
N TYR A 68 0.01 6.08 6.19
CA TYR A 68 0.54 4.79 5.69
C TYR A 68 0.46 4.68 4.16
N VAL A 69 -0.51 5.34 3.52
CA VAL A 69 -0.54 5.50 2.05
C VAL A 69 0.68 6.29 1.59
N ASP A 70 0.97 7.44 2.20
CA ASP A 70 2.13 8.25 1.84
C ASP A 70 3.45 7.47 1.97
N ALA A 71 3.58 6.69 3.04
CA ALA A 71 4.75 5.85 3.27
C ALA A 71 4.88 4.71 2.24
N GLU A 72 3.76 4.09 1.86
CA GLU A 72 3.73 3.05 0.83
C GLU A 72 4.07 3.62 -0.56
N GLU A 73 3.49 4.77 -0.93
CA GLU A 73 3.78 5.44 -2.20
C GLU A 73 5.26 5.88 -2.29
N ALA A 74 5.82 6.46 -1.21
CA ALA A 74 7.23 6.81 -1.15
C ALA A 74 8.16 5.58 -1.31
N TYR A 75 7.78 4.44 -0.71
CA TYR A 75 8.50 3.19 -0.88
C TYR A 75 8.44 2.66 -2.32
N LEU A 76 7.29 2.74 -2.98
CA LEU A 76 7.14 2.32 -4.38
C LEU A 76 7.96 3.20 -5.32
N ILE A 77 7.98 4.52 -5.11
CA ILE A 77 8.80 5.46 -5.91
C ILE A 77 10.29 5.12 -5.76
N THR A 78 10.78 4.98 -4.53
CA THR A 78 12.20 4.66 -4.27
C THR A 78 12.59 3.30 -4.83
N LYS A 79 11.72 2.29 -4.72
CA LYS A 79 11.92 0.98 -5.35
C LYS A 79 12.03 1.09 -6.87
N SER A 80 11.12 1.84 -7.51
CA SER A 80 11.14 2.04 -8.96
C SER A 80 12.42 2.74 -9.45
N MET A 81 12.97 3.67 -8.67
CA MET A 81 14.25 4.32 -8.98
C MET A 81 15.42 3.35 -8.86
N LYS A 82 15.39 2.46 -7.86
CA LYS A 82 16.42 1.43 -7.66
C LYS A 82 16.39 0.37 -8.77
N ASP A 83 15.21 -0.09 -9.16
CA ASP A 83 15.04 -1.05 -10.26
C ASP A 83 15.48 -0.45 -11.62
N ARG A 84 15.42 0.89 -11.76
CA ARG A 84 15.87 1.61 -12.96
C ARG A 84 17.37 1.92 -13.00
N SER A 85 18.09 1.68 -11.90
CA SER A 85 19.51 2.00 -11.76
C SER A 85 20.43 0.77 -11.80
N GLU A 86 19.92 -0.43 -12.13
CA GLU A 86 20.77 -1.54 -12.59
C GLU A 86 21.28 -1.26 -14.02
N PRO A 87 22.59 -1.03 -14.24
CA PRO A 87 23.15 -0.99 -15.57
C PRO A 87 23.39 -2.43 -16.02
N GLU A 88 22.71 -2.86 -17.08
CA GLU A 88 23.14 -4.00 -17.90
C GLU A 88 24.56 -3.72 -18.43
N SER A 89 25.56 -4.11 -17.65
CA SER A 89 26.96 -4.09 -18.03
C SER A 89 27.46 -5.51 -18.18
N ASN A 90 26.94 -6.24 -19.18
CA ASN A 90 27.58 -7.46 -19.66
C ASN A 90 28.13 -7.26 -21.09
N LYS A 91 29.31 -6.62 -21.12
CA LYS A 91 30.48 -6.92 -21.95
C LYS A 91 30.21 -7.33 -23.41
N ARG A 92 30.15 -6.32 -24.29
CA ARG A 92 30.77 -6.45 -25.62
C ARG A 92 32.29 -6.51 -25.42
N LYS A 93 32.90 -7.69 -25.63
CA LYS A 93 34.34 -7.78 -25.90
C LYS A 93 34.53 -8.48 -27.23
N THR A 94 34.38 -7.71 -28.30
CA THR A 94 35.11 -7.92 -29.54
C THR A 94 36.60 -7.99 -29.18
N ARG A 95 37.21 -9.16 -29.37
CA ARG A 95 38.67 -9.32 -29.34
C ARG A 95 39.05 -9.77 -30.74
N GLY A 96 39.83 -8.91 -31.39
CA GLY A 96 40.09 -8.92 -32.82
C GLY A 96 40.85 -10.12 -33.34
N GLU A 97 40.86 -10.15 -34.67
CA GLU A 97 41.80 -10.87 -35.53
C GLU A 97 43.26 -10.59 -35.12
N PRO A 98 44.17 -11.50 -35.45
CA PRO A 98 45.01 -11.18 -36.60
C PRO A 98 45.16 -12.35 -37.58
N GLU A 99 45.41 -11.93 -38.81
CA GLU A 99 45.84 -12.71 -39.97
C GLU A 99 47.04 -13.63 -39.67
N SER A 100 47.02 -14.83 -40.23
CA SER A 100 48.15 -15.55 -40.83
C SER A 100 47.63 -16.71 -41.67
#